data_AF-A0A6V8ICX2-F1
#
_entry.id   AF-A0A6V8ICX2-F1
#
_cell.length_a   1.000
_cell.length_b   1.000
_cell.length_c   1.000
_cell.angle_alpha   90.00
_cell.angle_beta   90.00
_cell.angle_gamma   90.00
#
_symmetry.space_group_name_H-M   'P 1'
#
loop_
_entity.id
_entity.type
_entity.pdbx_description
1 polymer ?
#
loop_
_entity_poly.entity_id
_entity_poly.type
_entity_poly.pdbx_seq_one_letter_code
_entity_poly.pdbx_strand_id
1 'polypeptide(L)' 'MSKLTKEERDSLPDDEFGLPEKRAYPVDTKARARNAKARATQELERGLLTPEERNEIDQAADCKLQEE' A
#
# COMPACT_ATOMS: atom_id res chain seq x y z
N MET A 1 -11.42 4.02 7.64
CA MET A 1 -10.48 4.59 6.66
C MET A 1 -11.26 5.38 5.63
N SER A 2 -10.94 6.66 5.48
CA SER A 2 -11.53 7.50 4.44
C SER A 2 -11.00 7.07 3.07
N LYS A 3 -11.88 7.01 2.08
CA LYS A 3 -11.49 6.75 0.69
C LYS A 3 -10.87 8.02 0.12
N LEU A 4 -9.78 7.86 -0.62
CA LEU A 4 -9.22 8.94 -1.42
C LEU A 4 -10.21 9.30 -2.54
N THR A 5 -10.37 10.59 -2.82
CA THR A 5 -10.93 11.04 -4.08
C THR A 5 -9.96 10.72 -5.22
N LYS A 6 -10.43 10.84 -6.47
CA LYS A 6 -9.56 10.68 -7.63
C LYS A 6 -8.42 11.70 -7.63
N GLU A 7 -8.74 12.96 -7.34
CA GLU A 7 -7.78 14.07 -7.31
C GLU A 7 -6.71 13.87 -6.24
N GLU A 8 -7.10 13.42 -5.04
CA GLU A 8 -6.16 13.11 -3.96
C GLU A 8 -5.24 11.95 -4.36
N ARG A 9 -5.81 10.87 -4.93
CA ARG A 9 -5.03 9.72 -5.37
C ARG A 9 -4.05 10.06 -6.50
N ASP A 10 -4.49 10.86 -7.47
CA ASP A 10 -3.67 11.25 -8.62
C ASP A 10 -2.50 12.16 -8.19
N SER A 11 -2.68 12.94 -7.13
CA SER A 11 -1.66 13.83 -6.55
C SER A 11 -0.61 13.10 -5.70
N LEU A 12 -0.85 11.84 -5.31
CA LEU A 12 0.13 11.05 -4.57
C LEU A 12 1.30 10.67 -5.48
N PRO A 13 2.56 10.86 -5.04
CA PRO A 13 3.73 10.38 -5.73
C PRO A 13 3.79 8.83 -5.69
N ASP A 14 4.57 8.24 -6.58
CA ASP A 14 4.60 6.79 -6.78
C ASP A 14 5.18 6.03 -5.56
N ASP A 15 6.05 6.66 -4.77
CA ASP A 15 6.61 6.13 -3.53
C ASP A 15 5.57 6.05 -2.39
N GLU A 16 4.42 6.70 -2.53
CA GLU A 16 3.30 6.58 -1.59
C GLU A 16 2.33 5.43 -1.94
N PHE A 17 2.77 4.50 -2.80
CA PHE A 17 2.07 3.27 -3.13
C PHE A 17 2.95 2.04 -2.83
N GLY A 18 2.36 1.02 -2.21
CA GLY A 18 3.04 -0.25 -1.94
C GLY A 18 3.36 -1.06 -3.20
N LEU A 19 2.72 -0.74 -4.34
CA LEU A 19 3.12 -1.18 -5.67
C LEU A 19 3.10 0.04 -6.61
N PRO A 20 4.23 0.75 -6.77
CA PRO A 20 4.34 1.99 -7.55
C PRO A 20 3.89 1.82 -9.00
N GLU A 21 4.36 0.77 -9.69
CA GLU A 21 4.04 0.47 -11.08
C GLU A 21 2.54 0.28 -11.34
N LYS A 22 1.80 -0.18 -10.33
CA LYS A 22 0.34 -0.38 -10.39
C LYS A 22 -0.44 0.77 -9.75
N ARG A 23 0.26 1.73 -9.13
CA ARG A 23 -0.28 2.72 -8.18
C ARG A 23 -1.29 2.07 -7.22
N ALA A 24 -0.99 0.88 -6.73
CA ALA A 24 -1.87 0.10 -5.85
C ALA A 24 -1.39 0.18 -4.41
N TYR A 25 -2.27 -0.11 -3.46
CA TYR A 25 -1.95 -0.09 -2.02
C TYR A 25 -1.40 1.26 -1.54
N PRO A 26 -2.19 2.35 -1.53
CA PRO A 26 -1.71 3.62 -1.00
C PRO A 26 -1.19 3.45 0.43
N VAL A 27 -0.04 4.04 0.74
CA VAL A 27 0.62 4.00 2.05
C VAL A 27 0.92 5.39 2.63
N ASP A 28 0.42 6.47 2.02
CA ASP A 28 0.58 7.88 2.42
C ASP A 28 0.17 8.27 3.84
N THR A 29 -0.47 7.37 4.57
CA THR A 29 -0.70 7.54 6.01
C THR A 29 -0.40 6.24 6.75
N LYS A 30 0.03 6.35 8.02
CA LYS A 30 0.21 5.20 8.92
C LYS A 30 -1.03 4.28 8.97
N ALA A 31 -2.23 4.85 8.85
CA ALA A 31 -3.46 4.07 8.84
C ALA A 31 -3.66 3.31 7.51
N ARG A 32 -3.32 3.91 6.37
CA ARG A 32 -3.34 3.24 5.06
C ARG A 32 -2.25 2.18 4.95
N ALA A 33 -1.05 2.45 5.45
CA ALA A 33 0.04 1.47 5.55
C ALA A 33 -0.37 0.19 6.27
N ARG A 34 -0.98 0.28 7.47
CA ARG A 34 -1.51 -0.91 8.18
C ARG A 34 -2.56 -1.66 7.38
N ASN A 35 -3.44 -0.93 6.70
CA ASN A 35 -4.48 -1.54 5.87
C ASN A 35 -3.88 -2.24 4.65
N ALA A 36 -2.83 -1.67 4.05
CA ALA A 36 -2.13 -2.23 2.92
C ALA A 36 -1.56 -3.62 3.25
N LYS A 37 -0.85 -3.77 4.38
CA LYS A 37 -0.33 -5.09 4.83
C LYS A 37 -1.44 -6.12 5.01
N ALA A 38 -2.53 -5.73 5.66
CA ALA A 38 -3.68 -6.60 5.88
C ALA A 38 -4.34 -7.04 4.55
N ARG A 39 -4.47 -6.11 3.60
CA ARG A 39 -5.02 -6.41 2.26
C ARG A 39 -4.08 -7.28 1.45
N ALA A 40 -2.78 -7.01 1.47
CA ALA A 40 -1.78 -7.78 0.75
C ALA A 40 -1.76 -9.25 1.23
N THR A 41 -1.88 -9.47 2.54
CA THR A 41 -2.01 -10.81 3.12
C THR A 41 -3.25 -11.54 2.59
N GLN A 42 -4.41 -10.87 2.59
CA GLN A 42 -5.65 -11.44 2.06
C GLN A 42 -5.57 -11.74 0.56
N GLU A 43 -4.94 -10.88 -0.24
CA GLU A 43 -4.80 -11.11 -1.68
C GLU A 43 -3.81 -12.22 -2.01
N LEU A 44 -2.73 -12.36 -1.24
CA LEU A 44 -1.81 -13.49 -1.34
C LEU A 44 -2.52 -14.81 -1.04
N GLU A 45 -3.29 -14.89 0.05
CA GLU A 45 -4.06 -16.10 0.41
C GLU A 45 -5.10 -16.47 -0.65
N ARG A 46 -5.61 -15.47 -1.38
CA ARG A 46 -6.54 -15.66 -2.50
C ARG A 46 -5.84 -15.98 -3.83
N GLY A 47 -4.51 -15.97 -3.87
CA GLY A 47 -3.71 -16.18 -5.08
C GLY A 47 -3.80 -15.05 -6.10
N LEU A 48 -4.17 -13.84 -5.66
CA LEU A 48 -4.27 -12.63 -6.51
C LEU A 48 -3.01 -11.76 -6.47
N LEU A 49 -2.09 -12.08 -5.55
CA LEU A 49 -0.84 -11.37 -5.31
C LEU A 49 0.29 -12.40 -5.21
N THR A 50 1.46 -12.05 -5.71
CA THR A 50 2.67 -12.87 -5.54
C THR A 50 3.33 -12.62 -4.18
N PRO A 51 4.11 -13.58 -3.64
CA PRO A 51 4.91 -13.34 -2.45
C PRO A 51 5.86 -12.13 -2.56
N GLU A 52 6.40 -11.89 -3.75
CA GLU A 52 7.30 -10.77 -4.06
C GLU A 52 6.56 -9.43 -3.95
N GLU A 53 5.39 -9.30 -4.59
CA GLU A 53 4.56 -8.11 -4.49
C GLU A 53 4.09 -7.84 -3.06
N ARG A 54 3.75 -8.90 -2.31
CA ARG A 54 3.43 -8.74 -0.88
C ARG A 54 4.59 -8.14 -0.11
N ASN A 55 5.81 -8.64 -0.34
CA ASN A 55 6.99 -8.16 0.36
C ASN A 55 7.27 -6.68 0.03
N GLU A 56 7.09 -6.26 -1.22
CA GLU A 56 7.21 -4.86 -1.63
C GLU A 56 6.21 -3.96 -0.88
N ILE A 57 4.94 -4.36 -0.80
CA ILE A 57 3.91 -3.65 -0.04
C ILE A 57 4.27 -3.60 1.45
N ASP A 58 4.74 -4.71 2.01
CA ASP A 58 5.12 -4.81 3.42
C ASP A 58 6.28 -3.85 3.74
N GLN A 59 7.27 -3.74 2.86
CA GLN A 59 8.41 -2.81 3.00
C GLN A 59 7.96 -1.35 2.94
N ALA A 60 7.17 -0.97 1.93
CA ALA A 60 6.66 0.40 1.80
C ALA A 60 5.80 0.80 3.02
N ALA A 61 4.95 -0.12 3.48
CA ALA A 61 4.14 0.10 4.67
C ALA A 61 4.99 0.22 5.95
N ASP A 62 6.04 -0.59 6.10
CA ASP A 62 6.93 -0.51 7.27
C ASP A 62 7.74 0.77 7.29
N CYS A 63 8.22 1.24 6.14
CA CYS A 63 8.84 2.57 6.02
C CYS A 63 7.90 3.65 6.58
N LYS A 64 6.63 3.68 6.15
CA LYS A 64 5.66 4.66 6.66
C LYS A 64 5.36 4.51 8.15
N LEU A 65 5.35 3.28 8.66
CA LEU A 65 5.04 3.02 10.07
C LEU A 65 6.18 3.41 11.01
N GLN A 66 7.42 3.49 10.49
CA GLN A 66 8.61 3.88 11.22
C GLN A 66 8.89 5.39 11.21
N GLU A 67 8.23 6.16 10.32
CA GLU A 67 8.27 7.63 10.36
C GLU A 67 7.73 8.13 11.73
N GLU A 68 8.39 9.11 12.36
CA GLU A 68 8.00 9.66 13.68
C GLU A 68 6.69 10.46 13.63
#